data_AF-A0A8H4EPU8-F1
#
_entry.id   AF-A0A8H4EPU8-F1
#
_cell.length_a   1.000
_cell.length_b   1.000
_cell.length_c   1.000
_cell.angle_alpha   90.00
_cell.angle_beta   90.00
_cell.angle_gamma   90.00
#
_symmetry.space_group_name_H-M   'P 1'
#
loop_
_entity.id
_entity.type
_entity.pdbx_description
1 polymer ?
#
loop_
_entity_poly.entity_id
_entity_poly.type
_entity_poly.pdbx_seq_one_letter_code
_entity_poly.pdbx_strand_id
1 'polypeptide(L)'
;MMERYDIALIDLSKSLKLDPNNTFTLRNHEIDQNDEWTLYERAESFFMLKKYNKALADLTKSLEIVPNNASALSPRSLIYVKMNKIDEALSDLTQSLRIYQFDTSTLKI
;
A
#
# COMPACT_ATOMS: atom_id res chain seq x y z
N MET A 1 -3.68 1.98 -25.04
CA MET A 1 -2.49 2.09 -24.16
C MET A 1 -2.81 1.75 -22.68
N MET A 2 -3.69 0.76 -22.45
CA MET A 2 -4.00 0.18 -21.12
C MET A 2 -3.58 -1.30 -21.01
N GLU A 3 -3.28 -1.96 -22.13
CA GLU A 3 -3.05 -3.41 -22.20
C GLU A 3 -1.73 -3.88 -21.57
N ARG A 4 -0.71 -3.01 -21.46
CA ARG A 4 0.62 -3.44 -20.97
C ARG A 4 0.69 -3.66 -19.47
N TYR A 5 -0.19 -3.03 -18.68
CA TYR A 5 -0.22 -3.22 -17.22
C TYR A 5 -0.93 -4.52 -16.84
N ASP A 6 -2.02 -4.85 -17.54
CA ASP A 6 -2.71 -6.13 -17.35
C ASP A 6 -1.78 -7.30 -17.77
N ILE A 7 -1.00 -7.11 -18.84
CA ILE A 7 0.07 -8.05 -19.22
C ILE A 7 1.14 -8.13 -18.12
N ALA A 8 1.57 -7.02 -17.51
CA ALA A 8 2.59 -7.05 -16.45
C ALA A 8 2.14 -7.83 -15.20
N LEU A 9 0.86 -7.72 -14.81
CA LEU A 9 0.29 -8.51 -13.72
C LEU A 9 0.21 -10.02 -14.07
N ILE A 10 -0.15 -10.33 -15.32
CA ILE A 10 -0.12 -11.70 -15.84
C ILE A 10 1.32 -12.23 -15.92
N ASP A 11 2.29 -11.40 -16.30
CA ASP A 11 3.69 -11.79 -16.47
C ASP A 11 4.37 -12.01 -15.11
N LEU A 12 4.03 -11.17 -14.11
CA LEU A 12 4.43 -11.41 -12.71
C LEU A 12 3.91 -12.78 -12.22
N SER A 13 2.64 -13.10 -12.51
CA SER A 13 2.05 -14.40 -12.15
C SER A 13 2.69 -15.59 -12.88
N LYS A 14 3.22 -15.39 -14.11
CA LYS A 14 4.01 -16.39 -14.84
C LYS A 14 5.43 -16.52 -14.29
N SER A 15 6.06 -15.42 -13.88
CA SER A 15 7.39 -15.40 -13.28
C SER A 15 7.42 -16.22 -11.97
N LEU A 16 6.34 -16.16 -11.19
CA LEU A 16 6.06 -17.03 -10.02
C LEU A 16 6.05 -18.54 -10.33
N LYS A 17 5.91 -18.95 -11.59
CA LYS A 17 5.83 -20.36 -12.00
C LYS A 17 7.19 -20.96 -12.36
N LEU A 18 8.22 -20.13 -12.54
CA LEU A 18 9.51 -20.53 -13.10
C LEU A 18 10.60 -20.74 -12.05
N ASP A 19 10.44 -20.26 -10.81
CA ASP A 19 11.40 -20.51 -9.73
C ASP A 19 10.70 -20.69 -8.37
N PRO A 20 10.47 -21.94 -7.92
CA PRO A 20 9.86 -22.25 -6.63
C PRO A 20 10.69 -21.81 -5.41
N ASN A 21 11.95 -21.41 -5.59
CA ASN A 21 12.89 -21.14 -4.49
C ASN A 21 13.47 -19.71 -4.48
N ASN A 22 13.02 -18.82 -5.37
CA ASN A 22 13.40 -17.41 -5.29
C ASN A 22 12.55 -16.67 -4.25
N THR A 23 13.02 -16.73 -3.00
CA THR A 23 13.02 -15.73 -1.91
C THR A 23 12.05 -14.52 -1.90
N PHE A 24 10.84 -14.64 -2.44
CA PHE A 24 9.69 -13.74 -2.23
C PHE A 24 8.35 -14.51 -2.12
N THR A 25 8.37 -15.85 -2.26
CA THR A 25 7.19 -16.70 -2.49
C THR A 25 6.99 -17.78 -1.42
N LEU A 26 7.06 -17.43 -0.13
CA LEU A 26 6.46 -18.25 0.93
C LEU A 26 5.14 -17.66 1.42
N ARG A 27 4.23 -17.38 0.48
CA ARG A 27 2.81 -17.23 0.80
C ARG A 27 1.96 -18.02 -0.20
N ASN A 28 2.17 -19.33 -0.20
CA ASN A 28 1.23 -20.33 -0.73
C ASN A 28 0.05 -20.54 0.26
N HIS A 29 -0.52 -19.46 0.74
CA HIS A 29 -1.87 -19.42 1.29
C HIS A 29 -2.57 -18.40 0.43
N GLU A 30 -3.62 -18.83 -0.27
CA GLU A 30 -4.62 -18.03 -0.98
C GLU A 30 -4.32 -16.53 -0.95
N ILE A 31 -3.95 -15.92 -2.08
CA ILE A 31 -3.81 -14.46 -2.18
C ILE A 31 -5.18 -13.88 -1.80
N ASP A 32 -5.33 -13.53 -0.53
CA ASP A 32 -6.48 -12.84 -0.03
C ASP A 32 -6.39 -11.46 -0.68
N GLN A 33 -7.25 -11.24 -1.67
CA GLN A 33 -7.29 -9.99 -2.42
C GLN A 33 -7.62 -8.78 -1.53
N ASN A 34 -7.90 -9.03 -0.25
CA ASN A 34 -8.16 -8.05 0.79
C ASN A 34 -7.18 -8.14 1.96
N ASP A 35 -6.05 -8.85 1.87
CA ASP A 35 -5.01 -8.68 2.89
C ASP A 35 -4.36 -7.29 2.78
N GLU A 36 -3.86 -6.81 3.92
CA GLU A 36 -3.36 -5.45 4.08
C GLU A 36 -2.26 -5.11 3.06
N TRP A 37 -1.31 -6.04 2.86
CA TRP A 37 -0.18 -5.87 1.95
C TRP A 37 -0.62 -5.81 0.48
N THR A 38 -1.54 -6.69 0.07
CA THR A 38 -2.07 -6.72 -1.30
C THR A 38 -2.86 -5.46 -1.60
N LEU A 39 -3.62 -4.95 -0.62
CA LEU A 39 -4.32 -3.67 -0.73
C LEU A 39 -3.35 -2.50 -0.87
N TYR A 40 -2.28 -2.48 -0.08
CA TYR A 40 -1.22 -1.48 -0.16
C TYR A 40 -0.56 -1.46 -1.55
N GLU A 41 -0.05 -2.60 -2.03
CA GLU A 41 0.62 -2.73 -3.33
C GLU A 41 -0.29 -2.32 -4.51
N ARG A 42 -1.57 -2.70 -4.44
CA ARG A 42 -2.58 -2.32 -5.45
C ARG A 42 -2.85 -0.82 -5.43
N ALA A 43 -2.86 -0.21 -4.25
CA ALA A 43 -3.03 1.22 -4.12
C ALA A 43 -1.85 2.01 -4.69
N GLU A 44 -0.61 1.56 -4.48
CA GLU A 44 0.58 2.17 -5.09
C GLU A 44 0.51 2.12 -6.62
N SER A 45 0.10 0.97 -7.15
CA SER A 45 -0.14 0.81 -8.60
C SER A 45 -1.21 1.80 -9.10
N PHE A 46 -2.33 1.94 -8.38
CA PHE A 46 -3.35 2.93 -8.74
C PHE A 46 -2.86 4.38 -8.61
N PHE A 47 -2.01 4.69 -7.63
CA PHE A 47 -1.41 5.99 -7.47
C PHE A 47 -0.51 6.35 -8.68
N MET A 48 0.34 5.42 -9.12
CA MET A 48 1.20 5.59 -10.31
C MET A 48 0.38 5.80 -11.58
N LEU A 49 -0.79 5.16 -11.67
CA LEU A 49 -1.77 5.35 -12.74
C LEU A 49 -2.65 6.61 -12.59
N LYS A 50 -2.40 7.44 -11.57
CA LYS A 50 -3.20 8.62 -11.20
C LYS A 50 -4.68 8.31 -10.92
N LYS A 51 -5.01 7.06 -10.60
CA LYS A 51 -6.35 6.59 -10.21
C LYS A 51 -6.56 6.82 -8.71
N TYR A 52 -6.50 8.08 -8.28
CA TYR A 52 -6.46 8.49 -6.87
C TYR A 52 -7.60 7.94 -6.02
N ASN A 53 -8.84 7.96 -6.51
CA ASN A 53 -9.99 7.43 -5.76
C ASN A 53 -9.88 5.92 -5.49
N LYS A 54 -9.31 5.14 -6.42
CA LYS A 54 -9.11 3.71 -6.23
C LYS A 54 -7.98 3.43 -5.24
N ALA A 55 -6.88 4.19 -5.35
CA ALA A 55 -5.77 4.12 -4.40
C ALA A 55 -6.22 4.45 -2.98
N LEU A 56 -7.03 5.51 -2.79
CA LEU A 56 -7.59 5.86 -1.49
C LEU A 56 -8.47 4.74 -0.91
N ALA A 57 -9.32 4.12 -1.73
CA ALA A 57 -10.21 3.06 -1.27
C ALA A 57 -9.41 1.85 -0.75
N ASP A 58 -8.35 1.46 -1.46
CA ASP A 58 -7.51 0.34 -1.06
C ASP A 58 -6.65 0.66 0.16
N LEU A 59 -6.05 1.85 0.24
CA LEU A 59 -5.31 2.28 1.44
C LEU A 59 -6.22 2.41 2.66
N THR A 60 -7.47 2.83 2.47
CA THR A 60 -8.44 2.89 3.56
C THR A 60 -8.75 1.50 4.10
N LYS A 61 -8.98 0.52 3.22
CA LYS A 61 -9.16 -0.88 3.64
C LYS A 61 -7.91 -1.48 4.29
N SER A 62 -6.71 -1.19 3.77
CA SER A 62 -5.45 -1.60 4.40
C SER A 62 -5.35 -1.07 5.83
N LEU A 63 -5.72 0.21 6.04
CA LEU A 63 -5.76 0.84 7.36
C LEU A 63 -6.93 0.37 8.24
N GLU A 64 -8.02 -0.17 7.68
CA GLU A 64 -9.04 -0.86 8.50
C GLU A 64 -8.51 -2.17 9.09
N ILE A 65 -7.57 -2.84 8.40
CA ILE A 65 -6.93 -4.08 8.84
C ILE A 65 -5.76 -3.79 9.78
N VAL A 66 -4.89 -2.84 9.42
CA VAL A 66 -3.76 -2.38 10.23
C VAL A 66 -3.83 -0.86 10.42
N PRO A 67 -4.56 -0.38 11.45
CA PRO A 67 -4.85 1.05 11.66
C PRO A 67 -3.63 1.94 11.88
N ASN A 68 -2.51 1.37 12.32
CA ASN A 68 -1.28 2.09 12.62
C ASN A 68 -0.16 1.77 11.62
N ASN A 69 -0.51 1.51 10.36
CA ASN A 69 0.49 1.34 9.31
C ASN A 69 0.96 2.70 8.77
N ALA A 70 2.09 3.20 9.25
CA ALA A 70 2.72 4.42 8.76
C ALA A 70 3.05 4.35 7.25
N SER A 71 3.37 3.15 6.74
CA SER A 71 3.60 2.92 5.32
C SER A 71 2.34 3.09 4.48
N ALA A 72 1.14 2.86 5.01
CA ALA A 72 -0.13 3.12 4.30
C ALA A 72 -0.66 4.55 4.51
N LEU A 73 -0.41 5.16 5.68
CA LEU A 73 -0.80 6.57 5.96
C LEU A 73 -0.04 7.56 5.08
N SER A 74 1.25 7.32 4.84
CA SER A 74 2.11 8.20 4.04
C SER A 74 1.64 8.38 2.58
N PRO A 75 1.44 7.31 1.78
CA PRO A 75 0.91 7.44 0.42
C PRO A 75 -0.53 7.95 0.40
N ARG A 76 -1.37 7.63 1.40
CA ARG A 76 -2.74 8.16 1.50
C ARG A 76 -2.74 9.68 1.66
N SER A 77 -1.87 10.20 2.52
CA SER A 77 -1.66 11.64 2.67
C SER A 77 -1.20 12.32 1.38
N LEU A 78 -0.29 11.68 0.64
CA LEU A 78 0.21 12.22 -0.65
C LEU A 78 -0.92 12.29 -1.67
N ILE A 79 -1.80 11.28 -1.73
CA ILE A 79 -2.98 11.31 -2.59
C ILE A 79 -3.91 12.46 -2.20
N TYR A 80 -4.17 12.66 -0.91
CA TYR A 80 -4.97 13.79 -0.44
C TYR A 80 -4.37 15.15 -0.83
N VAL A 81 -3.05 15.32 -0.73
CA VAL A 81 -2.37 16.52 -1.25
C VAL A 81 -2.61 16.71 -2.75
N LYS A 82 -2.50 15.64 -3.55
CA LYS A 82 -2.77 15.70 -5.00
C LYS A 82 -4.23 16.05 -5.33
N MET A 83 -5.15 15.75 -4.43
CA MET A 83 -6.57 16.09 -4.53
C MET A 83 -6.94 17.44 -3.88
N ASN A 84 -5.95 18.21 -3.40
CA ASN A 84 -6.15 19.46 -2.66
C ASN A 84 -6.98 19.30 -1.37
N LYS A 85 -6.91 18.12 -0.75
CA LYS A 85 -7.56 17.73 0.50
C LYS A 85 -6.57 17.84 1.65
N ILE A 86 -6.23 19.06 2.01
CA ILE A 86 -5.09 19.35 2.88
C ILE A 86 -5.34 18.90 4.32
N ASP A 87 -6.57 19.05 4.83
CA ASP A 87 -6.92 18.66 6.19
C ASP A 87 -6.79 17.15 6.39
N GLU A 88 -7.30 16.35 5.45
CA GLU A 88 -7.16 14.90 5.49
C GLU A 88 -5.68 14.46 5.38
N ALA A 89 -4.89 15.12 4.53
CA ALA A 89 -3.46 14.85 4.42
C ALA A 89 -2.70 15.14 5.72
N LEU A 90 -2.99 16.27 6.37
CA LEU A 90 -2.36 16.65 7.63
C LEU A 90 -2.73 15.68 8.76
N SER A 91 -3.97 15.21 8.80
CA SER A 91 -4.40 14.19 9.75
C SER A 91 -3.57 12.90 9.61
N ASP A 92 -3.43 12.38 8.40
CA ASP A 92 -2.67 11.16 8.12
C ASP A 92 -1.18 11.31 8.43
N LEU A 93 -0.57 12.45 8.06
CA LEU A 93 0.82 12.75 8.37
C LEU A 93 1.06 12.87 9.87
N THR A 94 0.14 13.51 10.60
CA THR A 94 0.22 13.64 12.06
C THR A 94 0.16 12.28 12.73
N GLN A 95 -0.73 11.40 12.27
CA GLN A 95 -0.82 10.03 12.77
C GLN A 95 0.45 9.23 12.45
N SER A 96 0.96 9.32 11.21
CA SER A 96 2.20 8.65 10.79
C SER A 96 3.40 9.09 11.64
N LEU A 97 3.58 10.40 11.84
CA LEU A 97 4.63 10.96 12.69
C LEU A 97 4.51 10.50 14.15
N ARG A 98 3.29 10.45 14.68
CA ARG A 98 3.03 9.96 16.04
C ARG A 98 3.48 8.51 16.17
N ILE A 99 3.19 7.65 15.19
CA ILE A 99 3.61 6.24 15.20
C ILE A 99 5.15 6.13 15.22
N TYR A 100 5.85 6.83 14.33
CA TYR A 100 7.32 6.83 14.32
C TYR A 100 7.93 7.41 15.61
N GLN A 101 7.31 8.45 16.18
CA GLN A 101 7.78 9.03 17.43
C GLN A 101 7.60 8.04 18.59
N PHE A 102 6.49 7.32 18.67
CA PHE A 102 6.30 6.29 19.68
C PHE A 102 7.28 5.13 19.51
N ASP A 103 7.47 4.64 18.29
CA ASP A 103 8.43 3.58 17.97
C ASP A 103 9.87 3.95 18.39
N THR A 104 10.30 5.17 18.04
CA THR A 104 11.63 5.69 18.43
C THR A 104 11.76 5.99 19.92
N SER A 105 10.68 6.36 20.60
CA SER A 105 10.67 6.62 22.06
C SER A 105 10.76 5.33 22.87
N THR A 106 10.21 4.22 22.36
CA THR A 106 10.30 2.89 22.98
C THR A 106 11.68 2.23 22.83
N LEU A 107 12.52 2.73 21.93
CA LEU A 107 13.89 2.23 21.69
C LEU A 107 14.98 2.90 22.56
N LYS A 108 14.62 3.78 23.50
CA LYS A 108 15.57 4.34 24.46
C LYS A 108 15.88 3.33 25.57
N ILE A 109 16.95 2.56 25.38
CA ILE A 109 17.68 1.80 26.41
C ILE A 109 19.02 2.51 26.65
#